data_AF-A0A1Y3SG00-F1
#
_entry.id   AF-A0A1Y3SG00-F1
#
_cell.length_a   1.000
_cell.length_b   1.000
_cell.length_c   1.000
_cell.angle_alpha   90.00
_cell.angle_beta   90.00
_cell.angle_gamma   90.00
#
_symmetry.space_group_name_H-M   'P 1'
#
loop_
_entity.id
_entity.type
_entity.pdbx_description
1 polymer ?
#
loop_
_entity_poly.entity_id
_entity_poly.type
_entity_poly.pdbx_seq_one_letter_code
_entity_poly.pdbx_strand_id
1 'polypeptide(L)'
;MKQSNQNEITALYCRLSQDDGADGESNSIQNQRNILERYAREHHFPNPRFYVDDGYSGGSFNRPGFQQMMTDMESGKIRTIITKDLSRLGRNQLHTGLYIEERFPMFGVRYIAINDNVDTDRSESTELMPFKNLFNEWFIRDTSRKIRAVQRAKAERGERLGTRAPYGYRKDEQDRKKLVVDEEAAAVVRRIFALCAAGQGPSQIARLLKREQVLCPTAYAYKTFGVAHSSLNLNDPYGWSDSTIANMLENEIYLGNTINLRYSTRSYKDKRKVEHPREECMVLENTHPALVSREVWDIVQRVRQHKRRPTKMDEQNKYSGLVVCADCGSTMVLHRAHTMSRSYNHFTCRTYKKDGTLCTAHYIRECVLDDVVLEDLRRVTAMAREHTQEFAAYIGSRQSAEIRKEMRGLERELAAMKKRSKELNSIFKRLYEDSVLGRITAEQFQTLSGSYTQEMEALNKTIPEKETAIQRLREQVSGTDHFISLAKRYTDIQELTPELLRLFIRKIVIHEKDVKWSKHAQQTVEIHYNDIGCVELPQPKGQSTAKGA
;
A
#
# COMPACT_ATOMS: atom_id res chain seq x y z
N MET A 1 -48.16 57.50 4.70
CA MET A 1 -47.63 57.29 6.07
C MET A 1 -47.34 55.79 6.24
N LYS A 2 -46.06 55.38 6.20
CA LYS A 2 -45.64 54.00 6.47
C LYS A 2 -45.61 53.82 8.00
N GLN A 3 -46.52 53.01 8.55
CA GLN A 3 -46.45 52.63 9.95
C GLN A 3 -45.12 51.92 10.22
N SER A 4 -44.46 52.32 11.30
CA SER A 4 -43.14 51.89 11.71
C SER A 4 -43.02 50.36 11.83
N ASN A 5 -42.15 49.78 11.00
CA ASN A 5 -41.64 48.40 11.09
C ASN A 5 -40.72 48.23 12.32
N GLN A 6 -41.23 48.45 13.53
CA GLN A 6 -40.45 48.26 14.77
C GLN A 6 -40.32 46.78 15.21
N ASN A 7 -40.99 45.85 14.52
CA ASN A 7 -40.97 44.42 14.84
C ASN A 7 -40.10 43.56 13.91
N GLU A 8 -39.43 44.14 12.92
CA GLU A 8 -38.60 43.38 11.97
C GLU A 8 -37.20 43.16 12.51
N ILE A 9 -36.77 41.90 12.57
CA ILE A 9 -35.47 41.49 13.11
C ILE A 9 -34.40 41.58 12.02
N THR A 10 -33.26 42.17 12.38
CA THR A 10 -32.03 42.08 11.59
C THR A 10 -31.15 40.97 12.16
N ALA A 11 -30.99 39.87 11.43
CA ALA A 11 -30.19 38.73 11.86
C ALA A 11 -28.70 38.96 11.60
N LEU A 12 -27.89 38.94 12.65
CA LEU A 12 -26.43 39.03 12.60
C LEU A 12 -25.84 37.63 12.79
N TYR A 13 -25.35 37.02 11.70
CA TYR A 13 -24.88 35.62 11.74
C TYR A 13 -23.35 35.53 11.85
N CYS A 14 -22.89 34.87 12.93
CA CYS A 14 -21.48 34.63 13.22
C CYS A 14 -21.17 33.14 13.18
N ARG A 15 -20.01 32.76 12.62
CA ARG A 15 -19.57 31.36 12.58
C ARG A 15 -18.06 31.20 12.73
N LEU A 16 -17.65 30.22 13.52
CA LEU A 16 -16.27 29.73 13.60
C LEU A 16 -16.21 28.21 13.40
N SER A 17 -15.19 27.75 12.69
CA SER A 17 -14.94 26.31 12.51
C SER A 17 -13.98 25.79 13.58
N GLN A 18 -14.22 24.58 14.07
CA GLN A 18 -13.45 23.88 15.11
C GLN A 18 -11.97 23.57 14.77
N ASP A 19 -11.49 23.93 13.57
CA ASP A 19 -10.07 23.77 13.21
C ASP A 19 -9.17 24.76 13.99
N ASP A 20 -9.73 25.83 14.55
CA ASP A 20 -9.02 26.84 15.36
C ASP A 20 -9.34 26.63 16.85
N GLY A 21 -8.71 25.62 17.46
CA GLY A 21 -9.00 25.17 18.83
C GLY A 21 -8.60 26.16 19.93
N ALA A 22 -9.55 27.01 20.35
CA ALA A 22 -9.46 27.75 21.59
C ALA A 22 -10.71 27.49 22.46
N ASP A 23 -10.50 27.04 23.69
CA ASP A 23 -11.54 26.91 24.71
C ASP A 23 -11.94 28.31 25.24
N GLY A 24 -13.17 28.73 24.96
CA GLY A 24 -13.75 30.04 25.30
C GLY A 24 -14.52 30.66 24.12
N GLU A 25 -15.31 31.73 24.34
CA GLU A 25 -15.79 32.54 23.20
C GLU A 25 -14.54 33.05 22.46
N SER A 26 -14.24 32.42 21.33
CA SER A 26 -13.02 32.70 20.58
C SER A 26 -12.97 34.19 20.24
N ASN A 27 -11.82 34.85 20.47
CA ASN A 27 -11.59 36.27 20.13
C ASN A 27 -12.03 36.61 18.68
N SER A 28 -12.03 35.62 17.79
CA SER A 28 -12.51 35.71 16.41
C SER A 28 -14.04 35.87 16.27
N ILE A 29 -14.85 35.22 17.11
CA ILE A 29 -16.32 35.39 17.15
C ILE A 29 -16.66 36.75 17.74
N GLN A 30 -15.96 37.17 18.80
CA GLN A 30 -16.20 38.47 19.40
C GLN A 30 -15.86 39.62 18.45
N ASN A 31 -14.79 39.47 17.66
CA ASN A 31 -14.48 40.39 16.57
C ASN A 31 -15.55 40.39 15.47
N GLN A 32 -16.08 39.22 15.09
CA GLN A 32 -17.21 39.14 14.15
C GLN A 32 -18.46 39.87 14.67
N ARG A 33 -18.82 39.65 15.95
CA ARG A 33 -19.94 40.35 16.58
C ARG A 33 -19.76 41.86 16.55
N ASN A 34 -18.58 42.36 16.95
CA ASN A 34 -18.29 43.80 16.95
C ASN A 34 -18.40 44.43 15.55
N ILE A 35 -17.89 43.75 14.51
CA ILE A 35 -17.98 44.24 13.12
C ILE A 35 -19.44 44.31 12.67
N LEU A 36 -20.21 43.25 12.91
CA LEU A 36 -21.62 43.17 12.52
C LEU A 36 -22.48 44.19 13.28
N GLU A 37 -22.23 44.34 14.57
CA GLU A 37 -22.98 45.28 15.42
C GLU A 37 -22.72 46.73 15.02
N ARG A 38 -21.45 47.07 14.77
CA ARG A 38 -21.06 48.40 14.30
C ARG A 38 -21.73 48.72 12.97
N TYR A 39 -21.69 47.78 12.02
CA TYR A 39 -22.33 47.94 10.72
C TYR A 39 -23.86 48.10 10.86
N ALA A 40 -24.49 47.31 11.71
CA ALA A 40 -25.93 47.40 11.97
C ALA A 40 -26.34 48.78 12.53
N ARG A 41 -25.53 49.33 13.46
CA ARG A 41 -25.77 50.66 14.05
C ARG A 41 -25.52 51.79 13.05
N GLU A 42 -24.41 51.77 12.31
CA GLU A 42 -24.05 52.81 11.33
C GLU A 42 -25.11 52.94 10.23
N HIS A 43 -25.68 51.81 9.80
CA HIS A 43 -26.71 51.75 8.76
C HIS A 43 -28.15 51.77 9.29
N HIS A 44 -28.35 51.99 10.60
CA HIS A 44 -29.67 52.14 11.25
C HIS A 44 -30.62 50.95 11.05
N PHE A 45 -30.09 49.72 11.06
CA PHE A 45 -30.90 48.51 10.95
C PHE A 45 -31.71 48.23 12.25
N PRO A 46 -33.02 47.94 12.17
CA PRO A 46 -33.85 47.71 13.34
C PRO A 46 -33.60 46.34 13.98
N ASN A 47 -33.69 46.29 15.31
CA ASN A 47 -33.70 45.07 16.15
C ASN A 47 -32.62 44.02 15.76
N PRO A 48 -31.31 44.33 15.91
CA PRO A 48 -30.24 43.39 15.60
C PRO A 48 -30.21 42.22 16.58
N ARG A 49 -30.28 40.98 16.07
CA ARG A 49 -30.23 39.75 16.87
C ARG A 49 -29.12 38.83 16.38
N PHE A 50 -28.29 38.34 17.30
CA PHE A 50 -27.18 37.45 16.98
C PHE A 50 -27.61 35.99 16.87
N TYR A 51 -27.15 35.34 15.81
CA TYR A 51 -27.20 33.89 15.62
C TYR A 51 -25.77 33.38 15.49
N VAL A 52 -25.35 32.49 16.39
CA VAL A 52 -23.94 32.10 16.54
C VAL A 52 -23.79 30.60 16.44
N ASP A 53 -22.92 30.16 15.54
CA ASP A 53 -22.50 28.77 15.40
C ASP A 53 -20.99 28.66 15.70
N ASP A 54 -20.65 28.26 16.92
CA ASP A 54 -19.27 28.00 17.34
C ASP A 54 -18.93 26.50 17.21
N GLY A 55 -17.75 26.19 16.66
CA GLY A 55 -17.32 24.82 16.39
C GLY A 55 -17.99 24.13 15.20
N TYR A 56 -18.81 24.82 14.40
CA TYR A 56 -19.50 24.20 13.26
C TYR A 56 -18.79 24.43 11.91
N SER A 57 -18.63 23.33 11.16
CA SER A 57 -18.01 23.38 9.83
C SER A 57 -18.90 24.09 8.80
N GLY A 58 -18.27 24.85 7.90
CA GLY A 58 -18.93 25.54 6.79
C GLY A 58 -19.52 24.61 5.70
N GLY A 59 -19.30 23.30 5.78
CA GLY A 59 -19.70 22.33 4.76
C GLY A 59 -21.11 21.74 4.93
N SER A 60 -21.69 21.82 6.13
CA SER A 60 -23.05 21.35 6.44
C SER A 60 -23.93 22.52 6.85
N PHE A 61 -25.19 22.56 6.41
CA PHE A 61 -26.19 23.55 6.84
C PHE A 61 -27.03 23.07 8.04
N ASN A 62 -26.79 21.86 8.54
CA ASN A 62 -27.40 21.36 9.78
C ASN A 62 -26.65 21.93 10.99
N ARG A 63 -26.89 23.21 11.30
CA ARG A 63 -26.27 23.93 12.42
C ARG A 63 -27.36 24.60 13.25
N PRO A 64 -27.26 24.61 14.59
CA PRO A 64 -28.35 25.08 15.47
C PRO A 64 -28.64 26.57 15.32
N GLY A 65 -27.62 27.43 15.27
CA GLY A 65 -27.78 28.88 15.08
C GLY A 65 -28.31 29.23 13.70
N PHE A 66 -27.81 28.56 12.66
CA PHE A 66 -28.34 28.69 11.30
C PHE A 66 -29.80 28.22 11.21
N GLN A 67 -30.16 27.09 11.80
CA GLN A 67 -31.55 26.58 11.77
C GLN A 67 -32.51 27.50 12.51
N GLN A 68 -32.13 28.03 13.68
CA GLN A 68 -32.94 29.03 14.39
C GLN A 68 -33.17 30.28 13.54
N MET A 69 -32.13 30.78 12.86
CA MET A 69 -32.26 31.89 11.92
C MET A 69 -33.22 31.56 10.77
N MET A 70 -33.11 30.36 10.20
CA MET A 70 -34.01 29.92 9.13
C MET A 70 -35.47 29.79 9.58
N THR A 71 -35.73 29.26 10.79
CA THR A 71 -37.08 29.17 11.35
C THR A 71 -37.68 30.56 11.63
N ASP A 72 -36.88 31.47 12.19
CA ASP A 72 -37.33 32.85 12.42
C ASP A 72 -37.60 33.58 11.10
N MET A 73 -36.82 33.30 10.05
CA MET A 73 -37.05 33.80 8.69
C MET A 73 -38.34 33.23 8.08
N GLU A 74 -38.56 31.92 8.16
CA GLU A 74 -39.77 31.26 7.66
C GLU A 74 -41.04 31.72 8.41
N SER A 75 -40.90 32.14 9.67
CA SER A 75 -41.98 32.76 10.44
C SER A 75 -42.25 34.24 10.10
N GLY A 76 -41.52 34.82 9.14
CA GLY A 76 -41.69 36.19 8.67
C GLY A 76 -41.14 37.27 9.61
N LYS A 77 -40.30 36.91 10.59
CA LYS A 77 -39.76 37.85 11.60
C LYS A 77 -38.48 38.52 11.15
N ILE A 78 -37.70 37.90 10.27
CA ILE A 78 -36.41 38.41 9.77
C ILE A 78 -36.63 39.06 8.42
N ARG A 79 -36.12 40.28 8.24
CA ARG A 79 -36.13 40.99 6.95
C ARG A 79 -34.74 41.23 6.39
N THR A 80 -33.70 41.15 7.23
CA THR A 80 -32.32 41.35 6.79
C THR A 80 -31.38 40.38 7.50
N ILE A 81 -30.50 39.73 6.76
CA ILE A 81 -29.44 38.86 7.26
C ILE A 81 -28.09 39.50 6.92
N ILE A 82 -27.24 39.69 7.92
CA ILE A 82 -25.91 40.30 7.77
C ILE A 82 -24.84 39.32 8.23
N THR A 83 -23.83 39.12 7.38
CA THR A 83 -22.65 38.31 7.67
C THR A 83 -21.37 39.11 7.40
N LYS A 84 -20.27 38.70 8.03
CA LYS A 84 -18.96 39.32 7.79
C LYS A 84 -18.48 39.08 6.35
N ASP A 85 -18.65 37.85 5.87
CA ASP A 85 -18.21 37.35 4.56
C ASP A 85 -19.10 36.18 4.14
N LEU A 86 -19.25 35.94 2.83
CA LEU A 86 -20.05 34.87 2.22
C LEU A 86 -19.70 33.49 2.78
N SER A 87 -18.44 33.30 3.16
CA SER A 87 -17.96 32.04 3.73
C SER A 87 -18.59 31.70 5.09
N ARG A 88 -19.18 32.68 5.80
CA ARG A 88 -19.91 32.45 7.05
C ARG A 88 -21.16 31.65 6.80
N LEU A 89 -21.95 32.04 5.80
CA LEU A 89 -23.18 31.35 5.43
C LEU A 89 -22.89 29.88 5.05
N GLY A 90 -21.96 29.67 4.12
CA GLY A 90 -21.52 28.33 3.73
C GLY A 90 -20.22 28.32 2.94
N ARG A 91 -19.49 27.19 3.01
CA ARG A 91 -18.33 26.90 2.14
C ARG A 91 -18.76 26.24 0.82
N ASN A 92 -19.97 25.69 0.75
CA ASN A 92 -20.50 25.09 -0.48
C ASN A 92 -21.25 26.15 -1.29
N GLN A 93 -20.60 26.64 -2.34
CA GLN A 93 -21.05 27.78 -3.14
C GLN A 93 -22.41 27.54 -3.81
N LEU A 94 -22.71 26.31 -4.26
CA LEU A 94 -24.00 25.99 -4.90
C LEU A 94 -25.17 26.15 -3.93
N HIS A 95 -25.06 25.57 -2.74
CA HIS A 95 -26.11 25.70 -1.74
C HIS A 95 -26.19 27.11 -1.17
N THR A 96 -25.04 27.79 -1.01
CA THR A 96 -25.01 29.17 -0.51
C THR A 96 -25.66 30.12 -1.52
N GLY A 97 -25.42 29.92 -2.83
CA GLY A 97 -26.10 30.63 -3.92
C GLY A 97 -27.61 30.38 -3.90
N LEU A 98 -28.06 29.12 -3.79
CA LEU A 98 -29.48 28.78 -3.68
C LEU A 98 -30.19 29.55 -2.55
N TYR A 99 -29.56 29.66 -1.38
CA TYR A 99 -30.14 30.41 -0.27
C TYR A 99 -30.23 31.91 -0.57
N ILE A 100 -29.18 32.50 -1.15
CA ILE A 100 -29.10 33.95 -1.40
C ILE A 100 -29.96 34.38 -2.59
N GLU A 101 -30.05 33.57 -3.65
CA GLU A 101 -30.72 33.91 -4.91
C GLU A 101 -32.18 33.46 -4.95
N GLU A 102 -32.54 32.33 -4.32
CA GLU A 102 -33.92 31.82 -4.35
C GLU A 102 -34.60 31.90 -2.99
N ARG A 103 -34.00 31.31 -1.94
CA ARG A 103 -34.69 31.12 -0.65
C ARG A 103 -34.93 32.45 0.07
N PHE A 104 -33.91 33.30 0.22
CA PHE A 104 -34.04 34.58 0.92
C PHE A 104 -34.99 35.55 0.20
N PRO A 105 -34.89 35.72 -1.14
CA PRO A 105 -35.84 36.55 -1.88
C PRO A 105 -37.28 36.02 -1.83
N MET A 106 -37.48 34.70 -1.84
CA MET A 106 -38.82 34.08 -1.71
C MET A 106 -39.52 34.49 -0.40
N PHE A 107 -38.77 34.71 0.68
CA PHE A 107 -39.30 35.20 1.96
C PHE A 107 -39.16 36.72 2.13
N GLY A 108 -38.76 37.46 1.09
CA GLY A 108 -38.58 38.92 1.14
C GLY A 108 -37.42 39.38 2.02
N VAL A 109 -36.40 38.54 2.20
CA VAL A 109 -35.25 38.78 3.09
C VAL A 109 -34.08 39.32 2.28
N ARG A 110 -33.53 40.45 2.72
CA ARG A 110 -32.29 41.04 2.18
C ARG A 110 -31.06 40.39 2.81
N TYR A 111 -30.05 40.06 2.02
CA TYR A 111 -28.79 39.50 2.51
C TYR A 111 -27.62 40.44 2.24
N ILE A 112 -26.78 40.64 3.25
CA ILE A 112 -25.61 41.52 3.22
C ILE A 112 -24.37 40.75 3.68
N ALA A 113 -23.29 40.77 2.88
CA ALA A 113 -21.96 40.34 3.28
C ALA A 113 -20.99 41.52 3.21
N ILE A 114 -20.48 41.94 4.38
CA ILE A 114 -19.74 43.20 4.55
C ILE A 114 -18.44 43.19 3.73
N ASN A 115 -17.57 42.21 3.93
CA ASN A 115 -16.24 42.18 3.31
C ASN A 115 -16.29 41.88 1.80
N ASP A 116 -17.32 41.17 1.36
CA ASP A 116 -17.48 40.81 -0.05
C ASP A 116 -18.21 41.91 -0.85
N ASN A 117 -18.68 42.97 -0.18
CA ASN A 117 -19.52 44.03 -0.72
C ASN A 117 -20.73 43.47 -1.49
N VAL A 118 -21.39 42.47 -0.90
CA VAL A 118 -22.60 41.86 -1.46
C VAL A 118 -23.81 42.40 -0.71
N ASP A 119 -24.79 42.88 -1.46
CA ASP A 119 -26.05 43.38 -0.95
C ASP A 119 -27.16 43.04 -1.95
N THR A 120 -28.03 42.08 -1.60
CA THR A 120 -29.03 41.56 -2.55
C THR A 120 -30.06 42.58 -3.00
N ASP A 121 -30.14 43.73 -2.32
CA ASP A 121 -30.99 44.89 -2.68
C ASP A 121 -30.34 45.78 -3.76
N ARG A 122 -29.03 45.60 -4.00
CA ARG A 122 -28.26 46.29 -5.05
C ARG A 122 -28.01 45.35 -6.22
N SER A 123 -28.75 45.54 -7.33
CA SER A 123 -28.69 44.72 -8.55
C SER A 123 -27.26 44.45 -9.05
N GLU A 124 -26.40 45.48 -9.09
CA GLU A 124 -25.02 45.38 -9.58
C GLU A 124 -24.13 44.42 -8.74
N SER A 125 -24.40 44.28 -7.44
CA SER A 125 -23.59 43.43 -6.56
C SER A 125 -24.02 41.96 -6.60
N THR A 126 -25.29 41.70 -6.86
CA THR A 126 -25.87 40.35 -7.03
C THR A 126 -25.45 39.74 -8.36
N GLU A 127 -25.44 40.52 -9.45
CA GLU A 127 -25.04 40.04 -10.79
C GLU A 127 -23.56 39.62 -10.87
N LEU A 128 -22.69 40.27 -10.08
CA LEU A 128 -21.25 39.97 -10.04
C LEU A 128 -20.90 38.84 -9.06
N MET A 129 -21.84 38.39 -8.23
CA MET A 129 -21.60 37.36 -7.22
C MET A 129 -21.26 35.98 -7.81
N PRO A 130 -21.96 35.47 -8.86
CA PRO A 130 -21.55 34.26 -9.56
C PRO A 130 -20.12 34.33 -10.11
N PHE A 131 -19.71 35.49 -10.64
CA PHE A 131 -18.36 35.70 -11.16
C PHE A 131 -17.30 35.65 -10.05
N LYS A 132 -17.51 36.37 -8.94
CA LYS A 132 -16.60 36.31 -7.78
C LYS A 132 -16.47 34.88 -7.24
N ASN A 133 -17.58 34.15 -7.20
CA ASN A 133 -17.59 32.74 -6.77
C ASN A 133 -16.80 31.85 -7.73
N LEU A 134 -16.97 32.04 -9.04
CA LEU A 134 -16.21 31.34 -10.07
C LEU A 134 -14.71 31.63 -9.95
N PHE A 135 -14.32 32.88 -9.73
CA PHE A 135 -12.92 33.26 -9.52
C PHE A 135 -12.35 32.57 -8.27
N ASN A 136 -13.06 32.59 -7.14
CA ASN A 136 -12.63 31.90 -5.92
C ASN A 136 -12.46 30.39 -6.14
N GLU A 137 -13.41 29.75 -6.83
CA GLU A 137 -13.31 28.33 -7.19
C GLU A 137 -12.11 28.06 -8.10
N TRP A 138 -11.90 28.93 -9.09
CA TRP A 138 -10.76 28.87 -9.98
C TRP A 138 -9.43 29.02 -9.24
N PHE A 139 -9.31 29.95 -8.28
CA PHE A 139 -8.11 30.13 -7.46
C PHE A 139 -7.81 28.88 -6.61
N ILE A 140 -8.82 28.26 -6.00
CA ILE A 140 -8.65 27.02 -5.22
C ILE A 140 -8.19 25.89 -6.14
N ARG A 141 -8.83 25.74 -7.31
CA ARG A 141 -8.48 24.71 -8.30
C ARG A 141 -7.07 24.91 -8.85
N ASP A 142 -6.70 26.14 -9.20
CA ASP A 142 -5.38 26.50 -9.72
C ASP A 142 -4.29 26.29 -8.68
N THR A 143 -4.52 26.72 -7.43
CA THR A 143 -3.60 26.48 -6.31
C THR A 143 -3.41 24.98 -6.09
N SER A 144 -4.49 24.20 -6.08
CA SER A 144 -4.38 22.74 -5.97
C SER A 144 -3.60 22.12 -7.13
N ARG A 145 -3.76 22.62 -8.36
CA ARG A 145 -3.03 22.16 -9.54
C ARG A 145 -1.54 22.48 -9.44
N LYS A 146 -1.19 23.71 -9.03
CA LYS A 146 0.20 24.14 -8.81
C LYS A 146 0.88 23.32 -7.73
N ILE A 147 0.22 23.09 -6.59
CA ILE A 147 0.76 22.24 -5.52
C ILE A 147 1.01 20.82 -6.04
N ARG A 148 0.07 20.22 -6.77
CA ARG A 148 0.25 18.88 -7.37
C ARG A 148 1.42 18.84 -8.35
N ALA A 149 1.58 19.87 -9.18
CA ALA A 149 2.71 19.98 -10.10
C ALA A 149 4.05 20.07 -9.35
N VAL A 150 4.13 20.87 -8.27
CA VAL A 150 5.32 20.96 -7.43
C VAL A 150 5.65 19.62 -6.76
N GLN A 151 4.65 18.91 -6.24
CA GLN A 151 4.85 17.59 -5.64
C GLN A 151 5.31 16.56 -6.68
N ARG A 152 4.75 16.58 -7.90
CA ARG A 152 5.20 15.71 -8.99
C ARG A 152 6.65 16.02 -9.39
N ALA A 153 7.00 17.28 -9.58
CA ALA A 153 8.36 17.69 -9.92
C ALA A 153 9.37 17.30 -8.83
N LYS A 154 8.97 17.35 -7.55
CA LYS A 154 9.78 16.81 -6.43
C LYS A 154 9.96 15.30 -6.53
N ALA A 155 8.89 14.57 -6.86
CA ALA A 155 8.96 13.13 -7.02
C ALA A 155 9.88 12.71 -8.18
N GLU A 156 9.82 13.42 -9.31
CA GLU A 156 10.66 13.21 -10.48
C GLU A 156 12.15 13.48 -10.20
N ARG A 157 12.45 14.44 -9.33
CA ARG A 157 13.82 14.68 -8.83
C ARG A 157 14.28 13.67 -7.78
N GLY A 158 13.43 12.71 -7.42
CA GLY A 158 13.74 11.72 -6.39
C GLY A 158 13.63 12.19 -4.95
N GLU A 159 13.05 13.37 -4.73
CA GLU A 159 12.81 13.87 -3.39
C GLU A 159 11.62 13.13 -2.76
N ARG A 160 11.74 12.78 -1.49
CA ARG A 160 10.64 12.17 -0.72
C ARG A 160 9.52 13.20 -0.48
N LEU A 161 8.29 12.86 -0.85
CA LEU A 161 7.13 13.75 -0.62
C LEU A 161 6.57 13.69 0.80
N GLY A 162 6.88 12.63 1.54
CA GLY A 162 6.37 12.40 2.89
C GLY A 162 6.95 13.38 3.92
N THR A 163 6.10 14.15 4.59
CA THR A 163 6.49 15.13 5.61
C THR A 163 7.15 14.49 6.83
N ARG A 164 6.84 13.23 7.16
CA ARG A 164 7.36 12.54 8.35
C ARG A 164 8.34 11.44 7.96
N ALA A 165 9.34 11.20 8.80
CA ALA A 165 10.23 10.05 8.66
C ALA A 165 9.46 8.76 9.02
N PRO A 166 9.63 7.67 8.26
CA PRO A 166 9.13 6.35 8.64
C PRO A 166 9.83 5.86 9.91
N TYR A 167 9.17 4.99 10.68
CA TYR A 167 9.77 4.37 11.86
C TYR A 167 11.05 3.60 11.51
N GLY A 168 12.09 3.68 12.33
CA GLY A 168 13.43 3.15 12.02
C GLY A 168 14.35 4.12 11.28
N TYR A 169 13.81 5.27 10.85
CA TYR A 169 14.58 6.36 10.26
C TYR A 169 14.27 7.68 10.94
N ARG A 170 15.25 8.58 10.92
CA ARG A 170 15.10 9.99 11.27
C ARG A 170 15.46 10.86 10.08
N LYS A 171 15.04 12.12 10.12
CA LYS A 171 15.52 13.10 9.13
C LYS A 171 16.95 13.50 9.48
N ASP A 172 17.75 13.74 8.45
CA ASP A 172 19.05 14.37 8.64
C ASP A 172 18.86 15.79 9.20
N GLU A 173 19.77 16.20 10.08
CA GLU A 173 19.83 17.54 10.67
C GLU A 173 20.30 18.57 9.64
N GLN A 174 21.18 18.16 8.71
CA GLN A 174 21.73 19.03 7.67
C GLN A 174 20.81 19.10 6.44
N ASP A 175 20.24 17.97 6.03
CA ASP A 175 19.29 17.90 4.93
C ASP A 175 17.99 17.19 5.35
N ARG A 176 17.00 17.98 5.76
CA ARG A 176 15.68 17.48 6.19
C ARG A 176 14.95 16.61 5.14
N LYS A 177 15.43 16.54 3.90
CA LYS A 177 14.89 15.70 2.83
C LYS A 177 15.48 14.28 2.83
N LYS A 178 16.65 14.06 3.45
CA LYS A 178 17.30 12.75 3.54
C LYS A 178 16.88 12.00 4.79
N LEU A 179 16.84 10.67 4.66
CA LEU A 179 16.58 9.74 5.77
C LEU A 179 17.90 9.16 6.25
N VAL A 180 18.13 9.23 7.55
CA VAL A 180 19.26 8.62 8.26
C VAL A 180 18.70 7.53 9.17
N VAL A 181 19.48 6.47 9.37
CA VAL A 181 19.10 5.37 10.26
C VAL A 181 19.00 5.87 11.70
N ASP A 182 17.91 5.51 12.36
CA ASP A 182 17.74 5.66 13.80
C ASP A 182 17.96 4.28 14.43
N GLU A 183 19.13 4.02 15.00
CA GLU A 183 19.55 2.67 15.42
C GLU A 183 18.61 2.02 16.43
N GLU A 184 18.03 2.79 17.36
CA GLU A 184 17.09 2.24 18.37
C GLU A 184 15.81 1.73 17.69
N ALA A 185 15.19 2.57 16.85
CA ALA A 185 13.99 2.19 16.12
C ALA A 185 14.29 1.15 15.01
N ALA A 186 15.47 1.23 14.39
CA ALA A 186 15.92 0.32 13.34
C ALA A 186 16.14 -1.09 13.86
N ALA A 187 16.69 -1.24 15.07
CA ALA A 187 16.81 -2.54 15.72
C ALA A 187 15.44 -3.23 15.88
N VAL A 188 14.41 -2.46 16.27
CA VAL A 188 13.04 -2.96 16.35
C VAL A 188 12.50 -3.35 14.99
N VAL A 189 12.74 -2.55 13.94
CA VAL A 189 12.33 -2.89 12.56
C VAL A 189 13.00 -4.19 12.10
N ARG A 190 14.32 -4.31 12.21
CA ARG A 190 15.06 -5.52 11.83
C ARG A 190 14.54 -6.75 12.56
N ARG A 191 14.26 -6.60 13.86
CA ARG A 191 13.66 -7.65 14.68
C ARG A 191 12.27 -8.05 14.23
N ILE A 192 11.40 -7.10 13.87
CA ILE A 192 10.06 -7.38 13.32
C ILE A 192 10.16 -8.21 12.04
N PHE A 193 11.07 -7.86 11.13
CA PHE A 193 11.29 -8.62 9.90
C PHE A 193 11.83 -10.02 10.17
N ALA A 194 12.81 -10.16 11.08
CA ALA A 194 13.34 -11.47 11.50
C ALA A 194 12.25 -12.36 12.12
N LEU A 195 11.45 -11.84 13.05
CA LEU A 195 10.33 -12.57 13.66
C LEU A 195 9.30 -13.02 12.62
N CYS A 196 9.02 -12.19 11.63
CA CYS A 196 8.11 -12.57 10.54
C CYS A 196 8.74 -13.62 9.62
N ALA A 197 10.03 -13.51 9.30
CA ALA A 197 10.77 -14.52 8.53
C ALA A 197 10.82 -15.87 9.26
N ALA A 198 10.95 -15.85 10.59
CA ALA A 198 10.83 -17.03 11.45
C ALA A 198 9.42 -17.66 11.43
N GLY A 199 8.42 -16.92 10.97
CA GLY A 199 7.06 -17.41 10.73
C GLY A 199 5.97 -16.79 11.62
N GLN A 200 6.33 -15.82 12.47
CA GLN A 200 5.37 -15.15 13.35
C GLN A 200 4.44 -14.21 12.57
N GLY A 201 3.14 -14.26 12.90
CA GLY A 201 2.15 -13.39 12.26
C GLY A 201 2.16 -11.97 12.85
N PRO A 202 1.67 -10.95 12.12
CA PRO A 202 1.65 -9.56 12.60
C PRO A 202 1.00 -9.38 13.99
N SER A 203 -0.10 -10.07 14.27
CA SER A 203 -0.78 -10.00 15.58
C SER A 203 0.04 -10.63 16.71
N GLN A 204 0.84 -11.66 16.42
CA GLN A 204 1.72 -12.29 17.41
C GLN A 204 2.90 -11.37 17.72
N ILE A 205 3.51 -10.79 16.68
CA ILE A 205 4.60 -9.82 16.83
C ILE A 205 4.10 -8.60 17.63
N ALA A 206 2.90 -8.08 17.34
CA ALA A 206 2.30 -6.99 18.09
C ALA A 206 2.16 -7.31 19.58
N ARG A 207 1.69 -8.52 19.90
CA ARG A 207 1.54 -8.98 21.29
C ARG A 207 2.89 -9.16 22.00
N LEU A 208 3.89 -9.66 21.28
CA LEU A 208 5.25 -9.82 21.81
C LEU A 208 5.87 -8.46 22.14
N LEU A 209 5.83 -7.52 21.20
CA LEU A 209 6.34 -6.15 21.38
C LEU A 209 5.60 -5.41 22.52
N LYS A 210 4.29 -5.62 22.65
CA LYS A 210 3.51 -5.05 23.75
C LYS A 210 3.90 -5.65 25.10
N ARG A 211 4.14 -6.96 25.17
CA ARG A 211 4.59 -7.65 26.40
C ARG A 211 5.95 -7.14 26.87
N GLU A 212 6.84 -6.89 25.93
CA GLU A 212 8.19 -6.39 26.18
C GLU A 212 8.26 -4.86 26.35
N GLN A 213 7.10 -4.18 26.34
CA GLN A 213 7.01 -2.73 26.50
C GLN A 213 7.85 -1.95 25.47
N VAL A 214 7.86 -2.42 24.22
CA VAL A 214 8.46 -1.68 23.11
C VAL A 214 7.51 -0.57 22.66
N LEU A 215 7.97 0.67 22.67
CA LEU A 215 7.16 1.83 22.26
C LEU A 215 6.63 1.66 20.84
N CYS A 216 5.35 1.95 20.64
CA CYS A 216 4.77 1.94 19.30
C CYS A 216 5.28 3.14 18.48
N PRO A 217 5.21 3.10 17.13
CA PRO A 217 5.81 4.13 16.29
C PRO A 217 5.31 5.55 16.57
N THR A 218 4.03 5.70 16.94
CA THR A 218 3.44 7.00 17.26
C THR A 218 3.89 7.52 18.63
N ALA A 219 3.97 6.65 19.64
CA ALA A 219 4.46 7.01 20.96
C ALA A 219 5.96 7.33 20.94
N TYR A 220 6.75 6.54 20.21
CA TYR A 220 8.18 6.80 20.00
C TYR A 220 8.40 8.15 19.31
N ALA A 221 7.69 8.43 18.21
CA ALA A 221 7.83 9.71 17.51
C ALA A 221 7.42 10.92 18.37
N TYR A 222 6.42 10.76 19.24
CA TYR A 222 6.03 11.80 20.18
C TYR A 222 7.10 12.02 21.27
N LYS A 223 7.63 10.96 21.86
CA LYS A 223 8.63 11.05 22.93
C LYS A 223 9.98 11.57 22.44
N THR A 224 10.43 11.13 21.27
CA THR A 224 11.76 11.44 20.73
C THR A 224 11.79 12.74 19.93
N PHE A 225 10.73 13.03 19.16
CA PHE A 225 10.70 14.18 18.24
C PHE A 225 9.61 15.21 18.56
N GLY A 226 8.79 14.99 19.60
CA GLY A 226 7.68 15.89 19.95
C GLY A 226 6.53 15.93 18.94
N VAL A 227 6.45 14.96 18.01
CA VAL A 227 5.49 14.99 16.90
C VAL A 227 4.21 14.25 17.28
N ALA A 228 3.11 15.00 17.44
CA ALA A 228 1.79 14.42 17.69
C ALA A 228 1.19 13.76 16.43
N HIS A 229 0.57 12.59 16.60
CA HIS A 229 -0.18 11.87 15.57
C HIS A 229 -1.68 11.87 15.91
N SER A 230 -2.55 11.85 14.90
CA SER A 230 -4.01 11.74 15.09
C SER A 230 -4.45 10.42 15.74
N SER A 231 -3.57 9.41 15.73
CA SER A 231 -3.75 8.12 16.39
C SER A 231 -2.80 7.94 17.57
N LEU A 232 -2.26 9.04 18.12
CA LEU A 232 -1.47 9.01 19.33
C LEU A 232 -2.40 8.67 20.49
N ASN A 233 -2.11 7.58 21.19
CA ASN A 233 -2.80 7.21 22.41
C ASN A 233 -1.76 7.13 23.54
N LEU A 234 -1.73 8.16 24.38
CA LEU A 234 -0.81 8.25 25.51
C LEU A 234 -1.19 7.28 26.65
N ASN A 235 -2.42 6.75 26.65
CA ASN A 235 -2.88 5.78 27.65
C ASN A 235 -2.40 4.35 27.35
N ASP A 236 -2.02 4.04 26.10
CA ASP A 236 -1.43 2.75 25.70
C ASP A 236 -0.23 2.96 24.75
N PRO A 237 0.91 3.48 25.27
CA PRO A 237 2.09 3.80 24.46
C PRO A 237 2.78 2.56 23.86
N TYR A 238 2.42 1.36 24.32
CA TYR A 238 2.92 0.06 23.85
C TYR A 238 1.88 -0.68 22.99
N GLY A 239 0.79 -0.01 22.62
CA GLY A 239 -0.32 -0.56 21.83
C GLY A 239 0.04 -0.76 20.36
N TRP A 240 0.88 -1.75 20.04
CA TRP A 240 1.15 -2.15 18.67
C TRP A 240 -0.12 -2.72 18.02
N SER A 241 -0.57 -2.12 16.92
CA SER A 241 -1.65 -2.70 16.11
C SER A 241 -1.08 -3.69 15.09
N ASP A 242 -1.84 -4.75 14.82
CA ASP A 242 -1.49 -5.73 13.80
C ASP A 242 -1.42 -5.10 12.39
N SER A 243 -2.30 -4.13 12.11
CA SER A 243 -2.30 -3.35 10.88
C SER A 243 -1.03 -2.51 10.71
N THR A 244 -0.48 -1.93 11.80
CA THR A 244 0.77 -1.18 11.77
C THR A 244 1.92 -2.09 11.35
N ILE A 245 2.02 -3.28 11.95
CA ILE A 245 3.08 -4.24 11.62
C ILE A 245 2.90 -4.79 10.20
N ALA A 246 1.67 -5.11 9.79
CA ALA A 246 1.38 -5.55 8.43
C ALA A 246 1.82 -4.50 7.38
N ASN A 247 1.49 -3.23 7.61
CA ASN A 247 1.89 -2.12 6.74
C ASN A 247 3.41 -1.92 6.73
N MET A 248 4.10 -2.13 7.86
CA MET A 248 5.56 -2.06 7.92
C MET A 248 6.22 -3.16 7.09
N LEU A 249 5.74 -4.40 7.22
CA LEU A 249 6.27 -5.55 6.48
C LEU A 249 6.05 -5.43 4.96
N GLU A 250 5.04 -4.66 4.52
CA GLU A 250 4.76 -4.37 3.10
C GLU A 250 5.55 -3.19 2.53
N ASN A 251 6.22 -2.40 3.38
CA ASN A 251 6.77 -1.12 2.96
C ASN A 251 8.19 -1.26 2.38
N GLU A 252 8.35 -0.97 1.09
CA GLU A 252 9.64 -1.04 0.39
C GLU A 252 10.65 0.03 0.82
N ILE A 253 10.23 1.02 1.61
CA ILE A 253 11.15 1.95 2.27
C ILE A 253 12.21 1.20 3.08
N TYR A 254 11.90 0.05 3.68
CA TYR A 254 12.90 -0.70 4.45
C TYR A 254 13.97 -1.37 3.57
N LEU A 255 13.77 -1.43 2.25
CA LEU A 255 14.77 -1.83 1.25
C LEU A 255 15.65 -0.66 0.77
N GLY A 256 15.42 0.56 1.26
CA GLY A 256 16.10 1.78 0.77
C GLY A 256 15.39 2.44 -0.42
N ASN A 257 14.21 1.95 -0.80
CA ASN A 257 13.47 2.45 -1.96
C ASN A 257 12.47 3.53 -1.56
N THR A 258 12.40 4.64 -2.29
CA THR A 258 11.36 5.67 -2.09
C THR A 258 10.27 5.49 -3.14
N ILE A 259 9.05 5.19 -2.68
CA ILE A 259 7.86 5.15 -3.54
C ILE A 259 7.13 6.48 -3.43
N ASN A 260 7.11 7.24 -4.53
CA ASN A 260 6.36 8.47 -4.64
C ASN A 260 5.06 8.25 -5.42
N LEU A 261 4.07 9.12 -5.17
CA LEU A 261 2.78 9.15 -5.86
C LEU A 261 1.89 7.89 -5.70
N ARG A 262 2.14 7.03 -4.69
CA ARG A 262 1.28 5.86 -4.40
C ARG A 262 -0.20 6.20 -4.15
N TYR A 263 -0.46 7.37 -3.56
CA TYR A 263 -1.81 7.83 -3.29
C TYR A 263 -2.04 9.22 -3.88
N SER A 264 -3.23 9.43 -4.43
CA SER A 264 -3.71 10.74 -4.84
C SER A 264 -5.13 10.99 -4.35
N THR A 265 -5.57 12.25 -4.35
CA THR A 265 -6.97 12.61 -4.05
C THR A 265 -7.72 12.81 -5.36
N ARG A 266 -8.92 12.24 -5.52
CA ARG A 266 -9.73 12.36 -6.77
C ARG A 266 -9.90 13.80 -7.21
N SER A 267 -10.16 14.69 -6.27
CA SER A 267 -10.39 16.11 -6.54
C SER A 267 -9.80 16.98 -5.43
N TYR A 268 -9.73 18.29 -5.65
CA TYR A 268 -9.42 19.22 -4.58
C TYR A 268 -10.55 19.29 -3.54
N LYS A 269 -11.79 18.98 -3.96
CA LYS A 269 -13.00 18.91 -3.12
C LYS A 269 -13.11 17.58 -2.36
N ASP A 270 -12.82 16.47 -3.02
CA ASP A 270 -12.87 15.13 -2.42
C ASP A 270 -11.48 14.70 -1.92
N LYS A 271 -11.32 14.67 -0.59
CA LYS A 271 -10.07 14.29 0.08
C LYS A 271 -9.89 12.77 0.23
N ARG A 272 -10.83 11.95 -0.27
CA ARG A 272 -10.67 10.49 -0.30
C ARG A 272 -9.42 10.11 -1.11
N LYS A 273 -8.60 9.23 -0.52
CA LYS A 273 -7.37 8.72 -1.12
C LYS A 273 -7.73 7.63 -2.14
N VAL A 274 -7.14 7.73 -3.31
CA VAL A 274 -7.12 6.70 -4.35
C VAL A 274 -5.71 6.14 -4.40
N GLU A 275 -5.60 4.83 -4.33
CA GLU A 275 -4.35 4.11 -4.51
C GLU A 275 -4.10 3.88 -5.99
N HIS A 276 -2.90 4.18 -6.45
CA HIS A 276 -2.50 4.01 -7.83
C HIS A 276 -1.82 2.65 -8.04
N PRO A 277 -1.96 2.03 -9.23
CA PRO A 277 -1.20 0.85 -9.59
C PRO A 277 0.31 1.09 -9.48
N ARG A 278 1.07 0.00 -9.27
CA ARG A 278 2.53 0.05 -9.12
C ARG A 278 3.22 0.69 -10.34
N GLU A 279 2.67 0.50 -11.54
CA GLU A 279 3.21 1.04 -12.80
C GLU A 279 3.17 2.57 -12.87
N GLU A 280 2.17 3.19 -12.22
CA GLU A 280 2.04 4.64 -12.13
C GLU A 280 2.85 5.23 -10.96
N CYS A 281 3.38 4.37 -10.08
CA CYS A 281 4.18 4.80 -8.95
C CYS A 281 5.62 5.07 -9.38
N MET A 282 6.17 6.20 -8.97
CA MET A 282 7.59 6.49 -9.17
C MET A 282 8.41 5.81 -8.07
N VAL A 283 9.07 4.71 -8.41
CA VAL A 283 9.96 3.97 -7.50
C VAL A 283 11.40 4.41 -7.74
N LEU A 284 12.02 5.01 -6.73
CA LEU A 284 13.44 5.32 -6.74
C LEU A 284 14.19 4.35 -5.84
N GLU A 285 15.11 3.61 -6.45
CA GLU A 285 15.92 2.61 -5.75
C GLU A 285 17.09 3.25 -4.99
N ASN A 286 17.49 2.66 -3.86
CA ASN A 286 18.70 3.01 -3.10
C ASN A 286 18.82 4.49 -2.70
N THR A 287 17.69 5.14 -2.40
CA THR A 287 17.65 6.55 -1.95
C THR A 287 18.20 6.75 -0.54
N HIS A 288 18.18 5.72 0.30
CA HIS A 288 18.62 5.77 1.70
C HIS A 288 19.12 4.39 2.16
N PRO A 289 19.88 4.30 3.27
CA PRO A 289 20.43 3.04 3.75
C PRO A 289 19.31 2.02 4.03
N ALA A 290 19.40 0.83 3.44
CA ALA A 290 18.42 -0.23 3.66
C ALA A 290 18.53 -0.79 5.09
N LEU A 291 17.39 -0.99 5.75
CA LEU A 291 17.34 -1.68 7.05
C LEU A 291 17.24 -3.19 6.91
N VAL A 292 16.68 -3.65 5.80
CA VAL A 292 16.38 -5.07 5.53
C VAL A 292 16.93 -5.42 4.16
N SER A 293 17.55 -6.60 4.03
CA SER A 293 18.00 -7.08 2.72
C SER A 293 16.82 -7.51 1.86
N ARG A 294 17.00 -7.48 0.54
CA ARG A 294 16.00 -7.95 -0.42
C ARG A 294 15.60 -9.41 -0.15
N GLU A 295 16.58 -10.25 0.19
CA GLU A 295 16.39 -11.65 0.57
C GLU A 295 15.39 -11.83 1.73
N VAL A 296 15.56 -11.09 2.83
CA VAL A 296 14.67 -11.17 4.00
C VAL A 296 13.28 -10.64 3.67
N TRP A 297 13.20 -9.56 2.89
CA TRP A 297 11.91 -9.00 2.46
C TRP A 297 11.12 -9.98 1.58
N ASP A 298 11.79 -10.65 0.64
CA ASP A 298 11.17 -11.66 -0.22
C ASP A 298 10.68 -12.88 0.59
N ILE A 299 11.44 -13.31 1.61
CA ILE A 299 11.00 -14.34 2.56
C ILE A 299 9.71 -13.88 3.28
N VAL A 300 9.69 -12.66 3.81
CA VAL A 300 8.53 -12.10 4.51
C VAL A 300 7.30 -12.02 3.60
N GLN A 301 7.45 -11.56 2.34
CA GLN A 301 6.32 -11.53 1.42
C GLN A 301 5.76 -12.92 1.14
N ARG A 302 6.64 -13.91 0.90
CA ARG A 302 6.22 -15.32 0.71
C ARG A 302 5.49 -15.87 1.94
N VAL A 303 5.99 -15.60 3.15
CA VAL A 303 5.33 -16.01 4.40
C VAL A 303 3.94 -15.39 4.52
N ARG A 304 3.77 -14.12 4.13
CA ARG A 304 2.51 -13.39 4.27
C ARG A 304 1.46 -13.76 3.21
N GLN A 305 1.87 -14.20 2.02
CA GLN A 305 0.94 -14.72 1.00
C GLN A 305 0.17 -15.94 1.52
N HIS A 306 0.82 -16.80 2.30
CA HIS A 306 0.19 -17.96 2.91
C HIS A 306 -0.42 -17.60 4.26
N LYS A 307 -1.67 -17.07 4.26
CA LYS A 307 -2.42 -16.78 5.50
C LYS A 307 -2.52 -18.02 6.38
N ARG A 308 -1.83 -18.00 7.52
CA ARG A 308 -1.86 -19.10 8.51
C ARG A 308 -3.04 -18.97 9.45
N ARG A 309 -3.64 -20.11 9.81
CA ARG A 309 -4.56 -20.19 10.95
C ARG A 309 -3.77 -20.10 12.25
N PRO A 310 -4.23 -19.33 13.25
CA PRO A 310 -3.60 -19.29 14.56
C PRO A 310 -3.55 -20.70 15.18
N THR A 311 -2.37 -21.15 15.60
CA THR A 311 -2.19 -22.37 16.41
C THR A 311 -2.25 -22.01 17.90
N LYS A 312 -2.80 -22.90 18.72
CA LYS A 312 -2.88 -22.73 20.19
C LYS A 312 -1.56 -23.02 20.93
N MET A 313 -0.57 -23.58 20.25
CA MET A 313 0.77 -23.85 20.80
C MET A 313 1.74 -22.70 20.51
N ASP A 314 2.64 -22.43 21.45
CA ASP A 314 3.64 -21.35 21.39
C ASP A 314 4.77 -21.67 20.39
N GLU A 315 5.18 -22.94 20.30
CA GLU A 315 6.19 -23.39 19.35
C GLU A 315 5.62 -23.51 17.92
N GLN A 316 6.22 -22.74 17.01
CA GLN A 316 5.82 -22.74 15.61
C GLN A 316 6.38 -23.92 14.83
N ASN A 317 5.69 -24.27 13.76
CA ASN A 317 6.16 -25.28 12.82
C ASN A 317 7.12 -24.63 11.81
N LYS A 318 8.42 -24.96 11.90
CA LYS A 318 9.46 -24.47 10.99
C LYS A 318 9.20 -24.82 9.52
N TYR A 319 8.58 -25.98 9.27
CA TYR A 319 8.19 -26.46 7.93
C TYR A 319 6.80 -25.99 7.47
N SER A 320 6.15 -25.08 8.19
CA SER A 320 4.79 -24.67 7.85
C SER A 320 4.73 -24.07 6.43
N GLY A 321 3.91 -24.72 5.58
CA GLY A 321 3.72 -24.36 4.17
C GLY A 321 4.74 -24.97 3.20
N LEU A 322 5.77 -25.66 3.68
CA LEU A 322 6.84 -26.22 2.84
C LEU A 322 6.59 -27.69 2.47
N VAL A 323 5.96 -28.47 3.36
CA VAL A 323 5.79 -29.92 3.17
C VAL A 323 4.50 -30.23 2.41
N VAL A 324 4.64 -30.95 1.30
CA VAL A 324 3.58 -31.26 0.34
C VAL A 324 3.53 -32.76 0.07
N CYS A 325 2.33 -33.30 -0.09
CA CYS A 325 2.13 -34.69 -0.49
C CYS A 325 2.34 -34.87 -2.00
N ALA A 326 3.07 -35.90 -2.41
CA ALA A 326 3.32 -36.22 -3.82
C ALA A 326 2.02 -36.52 -4.59
N ASP A 327 1.13 -37.33 -4.01
CA ASP A 327 -0.06 -37.84 -4.72
C ASP A 327 -1.16 -36.78 -4.90
N CYS A 328 -1.49 -36.03 -3.84
CA CYS A 328 -2.60 -35.08 -3.88
C CYS A 328 -2.18 -33.61 -3.99
N GLY A 329 -0.87 -33.32 -4.00
CA GLY A 329 -0.33 -31.95 -4.08
C GLY A 329 -0.71 -31.02 -2.92
N SER A 330 -1.40 -31.53 -1.90
CA SER A 330 -1.88 -30.74 -0.76
C SER A 330 -0.81 -30.63 0.33
N THR A 331 -0.77 -29.49 1.03
CA THR A 331 0.16 -29.28 2.16
C THR A 331 -0.14 -30.26 3.29
N MET A 332 0.90 -30.88 3.83
CA MET A 332 0.78 -31.81 4.96
C MET A 332 0.57 -31.08 6.28
N VAL A 333 -0.18 -31.71 7.18
CA VAL A 333 -0.51 -31.17 8.51
C VAL A 333 0.43 -31.78 9.53
N LEU A 334 1.05 -30.92 10.34
CA LEU A 334 1.82 -31.35 11.49
C LEU A 334 0.90 -31.63 12.68
N HIS A 335 1.04 -32.82 13.25
CA HIS A 335 0.37 -33.22 14.48
C HIS A 335 1.31 -33.10 15.67
N ARG A 336 0.90 -32.24 16.61
CA ARG A 336 1.54 -32.03 17.92
C ARG A 336 0.46 -32.04 18.99
N ALA A 337 0.80 -32.50 20.19
CA ALA A 337 -0.06 -32.44 21.37
C ALA A 337 0.80 -32.08 22.58
N HIS A 338 0.25 -31.36 23.56
CA HIS A 338 0.96 -31.00 24.79
C HIS A 338 1.44 -32.22 25.60
N THR A 339 0.77 -33.36 25.45
CA THR A 339 1.09 -34.64 26.09
C THR A 339 2.10 -35.47 25.30
N MET A 340 2.46 -35.07 24.09
CA MET A 340 3.30 -35.84 23.18
C MET A 340 4.73 -35.30 23.19
N SER A 341 5.71 -36.19 23.36
CA SER A 341 7.12 -35.82 23.26
C SER A 341 7.45 -35.33 21.84
N ARG A 342 8.36 -34.36 21.75
CA ARG A 342 8.80 -33.70 20.51
C ARG A 342 9.29 -34.70 19.45
N SER A 343 9.83 -35.85 19.87
CA SER A 343 10.28 -36.92 18.99
C SER A 343 9.15 -37.69 18.26
N TYR A 344 7.90 -37.55 18.71
CA TYR A 344 6.73 -38.19 18.10
C TYR A 344 5.90 -37.24 17.22
N ASN A 345 6.31 -35.99 17.10
CA ASN A 345 5.72 -35.04 16.16
C ASN A 345 5.83 -35.60 14.74
N HIS A 346 4.74 -35.52 13.97
CA HIS A 346 4.69 -36.14 12.64
C HIS A 346 3.77 -35.39 11.69
N PHE A 347 4.09 -35.45 10.41
CA PHE A 347 3.30 -34.90 9.32
C PHE A 347 2.41 -35.98 8.72
N THR A 348 1.15 -35.64 8.44
CA THR A 348 0.22 -36.47 7.67
C THR A 348 -0.42 -35.70 6.53
N CYS A 349 -0.77 -36.40 5.45
CA CYS A 349 -1.54 -35.81 4.37
C CYS A 349 -2.92 -35.34 4.85
N ARG A 350 -3.25 -34.07 4.57
CA ARG A 350 -4.54 -33.45 4.95
C ARG A 350 -5.71 -34.11 4.23
N THR A 351 -5.55 -34.38 2.94
CA THR A 351 -6.58 -34.91 2.06
C THR A 351 -6.92 -36.32 2.46
N TYR A 352 -5.92 -37.18 2.69
CA TYR A 352 -6.14 -38.52 3.23
C TYR A 352 -6.90 -38.52 4.56
N LYS A 353 -6.57 -37.60 5.48
CA LYS A 353 -7.23 -37.52 6.78
C LYS A 353 -8.69 -37.07 6.71
N LYS A 354 -9.05 -36.27 5.72
CA LYS A 354 -10.43 -35.80 5.50
C LYS A 354 -11.23 -36.79 4.65
N ASP A 355 -10.66 -37.19 3.53
CA ASP A 355 -11.27 -37.98 2.47
C ASP A 355 -10.27 -39.10 2.09
N GLY A 356 -10.34 -40.22 2.82
CA GLY A 356 -9.38 -41.34 2.74
C GLY A 356 -9.34 -42.10 1.41
N THR A 357 -10.16 -41.69 0.42
CA THR A 357 -10.25 -42.27 -0.92
C THR A 357 -9.46 -41.47 -1.97
N LEU A 358 -9.19 -40.18 -1.73
CA LEU A 358 -8.55 -39.29 -2.70
C LEU A 358 -7.01 -39.26 -2.60
N CYS A 359 -6.44 -39.92 -1.60
CA CYS A 359 -4.99 -39.94 -1.37
C CYS A 359 -4.58 -41.15 -0.51
N THR A 360 -3.29 -41.41 -0.39
CA THR A 360 -2.69 -42.48 0.41
C THR A 360 -2.13 -41.97 1.74
N ALA A 361 -1.79 -42.89 2.65
CA ALA A 361 -1.36 -42.61 4.03
C ALA A 361 0.09 -42.11 4.10
N HIS A 362 0.36 -40.93 3.53
CA HIS A 362 1.66 -40.28 3.66
C HIS A 362 1.91 -39.85 5.11
N TYR A 363 3.00 -40.37 5.67
CA TYR A 363 3.41 -40.14 7.05
C TYR A 363 4.93 -39.96 7.11
N ILE A 364 5.39 -38.93 7.81
CA ILE A 364 6.80 -38.77 8.17
C ILE A 364 6.92 -38.18 9.59
N ARG A 365 7.96 -38.56 10.34
CA ARG A 365 8.25 -37.95 11.64
C ARG A 365 9.04 -36.66 11.46
N GLU A 366 8.82 -35.69 12.34
CA GLU A 366 9.52 -34.39 12.33
C GLU A 366 11.03 -34.58 12.52
N CYS A 367 11.48 -35.46 13.44
CA CYS A 367 12.90 -35.74 13.64
C CYS A 367 13.58 -36.34 12.39
N VAL A 368 12.93 -37.30 11.73
CA VAL A 368 13.47 -37.91 10.51
C VAL A 368 13.55 -36.88 9.38
N LEU A 369 12.54 -36.01 9.28
CA LEU A 369 12.55 -34.94 8.29
C LEU A 369 13.65 -33.91 8.58
N ASP A 370 13.93 -33.61 9.86
CA ASP A 370 15.03 -32.75 10.27
C ASP A 370 16.37 -33.30 9.81
N ASP A 371 16.63 -34.58 10.08
CA ASP A 371 17.90 -35.22 9.73
C ASP A 371 18.12 -35.26 8.21
N VAL A 372 17.09 -35.69 7.46
CA VAL A 372 17.14 -35.79 5.98
C VAL A 372 17.38 -34.42 5.35
N VAL A 373 16.66 -33.40 5.80
CA VAL A 373 16.79 -32.05 5.24
C VAL A 373 18.14 -31.42 5.61
N LEU A 374 18.62 -31.64 6.83
CA LEU A 374 19.91 -31.10 7.28
C LEU A 374 21.07 -31.74 6.51
N GLU A 375 21.05 -33.06 6.33
CA GLU A 375 22.08 -33.79 5.59
C GLU A 375 22.10 -33.39 4.11
N ASP A 376 20.93 -33.34 3.46
CA ASP A 376 20.85 -32.94 2.06
C ASP A 376 21.30 -31.49 1.85
N LEU A 377 20.89 -30.57 2.72
CA LEU A 377 21.26 -29.17 2.63
C LEU A 377 22.77 -28.98 2.83
N ARG A 378 23.39 -29.70 3.79
CA ARG A 378 24.85 -29.71 3.96
C ARG A 378 25.56 -30.25 2.72
N ARG A 379 25.06 -31.34 2.13
CA ARG A 379 25.64 -31.95 0.93
C ARG A 379 25.57 -31.01 -0.28
N VAL A 380 24.41 -30.41 -0.54
CA VAL A 380 24.20 -29.49 -1.67
C VAL A 380 25.01 -28.21 -1.49
N THR A 381 25.07 -27.66 -0.27
CA THR A 381 25.88 -26.46 0.02
C THR A 381 27.39 -26.74 -0.05
N ALA A 382 27.85 -27.89 0.43
CA ALA A 382 29.25 -28.31 0.29
C ALA A 382 29.64 -28.45 -1.19
N MET A 383 28.84 -29.14 -2.00
CA MET A 383 29.13 -29.33 -3.41
C MET A 383 29.09 -28.01 -4.20
N ALA A 384 28.17 -27.10 -3.87
CA ALA A 384 28.13 -25.75 -4.47
C ALA A 384 29.39 -24.92 -4.15
N ARG A 385 29.99 -25.13 -2.98
CA ARG A 385 31.21 -24.42 -2.53
C ARG A 385 32.49 -25.03 -3.08
N GLU A 386 32.63 -26.35 -2.96
CA GLU A 386 33.88 -27.07 -3.26
C GLU A 386 34.03 -27.35 -4.75
N HIS A 387 32.92 -27.67 -5.42
CA HIS A 387 32.88 -28.03 -6.84
C HIS A 387 31.97 -27.07 -7.62
N THR A 388 32.20 -25.76 -7.50
CA THR A 388 31.31 -24.73 -8.07
C THR A 388 31.10 -24.89 -9.59
N GLN A 389 32.15 -25.20 -10.35
CA GLN A 389 32.05 -25.38 -11.80
C GLN A 389 31.29 -26.66 -12.18
N GLU A 390 31.56 -27.78 -11.50
CA GLU A 390 30.86 -29.04 -11.75
C GLU A 390 29.40 -28.96 -11.30
N PHE A 391 29.11 -28.28 -10.19
CA PHE A 391 27.75 -28.04 -9.73
C PHE A 391 26.97 -27.14 -10.70
N ALA A 392 27.58 -26.04 -11.16
CA ALA A 392 26.98 -25.17 -12.16
C ALA A 392 26.76 -25.92 -13.50
N ALA A 393 27.68 -26.80 -13.89
CA ALA A 393 27.52 -27.67 -15.06
C ALA A 393 26.46 -28.76 -14.84
N TYR A 394 26.34 -29.32 -13.64
CA TYR A 394 25.36 -30.35 -13.27
C TYR A 394 23.94 -29.78 -13.30
N ILE A 395 23.70 -28.66 -12.61
CA ILE A 395 22.41 -27.95 -12.67
C ILE A 395 22.17 -27.41 -14.08
N GLY A 396 23.23 -26.90 -14.72
CA GLY A 396 23.18 -26.39 -16.08
C GLY A 396 22.79 -27.46 -17.12
N SER A 397 23.29 -28.68 -17.02
CA SER A 397 23.03 -29.75 -17.99
C SER A 397 21.59 -30.28 -17.93
N ARG A 398 20.96 -30.32 -16.74
CA ARG A 398 19.57 -30.80 -16.58
C ARG A 398 18.50 -29.79 -16.98
N GLN A 399 18.76 -28.48 -16.89
CA GLN A 399 17.73 -27.45 -17.11
C GLN A 399 18.08 -26.39 -18.18
N SER A 400 19.34 -26.05 -18.40
CA SER A 400 19.66 -24.74 -19.00
C SER A 400 19.97 -24.75 -20.51
N ALA A 401 20.25 -25.89 -21.17
CA ALA A 401 20.52 -25.88 -22.62
C ALA A 401 19.23 -25.63 -23.44
N GLU A 402 18.16 -26.37 -23.13
CA GLU A 402 16.82 -26.22 -23.72
C GLU A 402 16.25 -24.84 -23.37
N ILE A 403 16.27 -24.47 -22.09
CA ILE A 403 15.75 -23.18 -21.59
C ILE A 403 16.53 -22.00 -22.20
N ARG A 404 17.86 -22.05 -22.32
CA ARG A 404 18.62 -20.98 -22.99
C ARG A 404 18.35 -20.92 -24.49
N LYS A 405 18.00 -22.05 -25.13
CA LYS A 405 17.61 -22.07 -26.54
C LYS A 405 16.21 -21.46 -26.73
N GLU A 406 15.26 -21.82 -25.86
CA GLU A 406 13.91 -21.25 -25.82
C GLU A 406 13.94 -19.76 -25.50
N MET A 407 14.70 -19.34 -24.49
CA MET A 407 14.88 -17.93 -24.12
C MET A 407 15.45 -17.12 -25.29
N ARG A 408 16.47 -17.63 -25.98
CA ARG A 408 17.01 -16.98 -27.19
C ARG A 408 16.00 -16.95 -28.34
N GLY A 409 15.12 -17.94 -28.46
CA GLY A 409 14.01 -17.94 -29.41
C GLY A 409 13.02 -16.81 -29.11
N LEU A 410 12.54 -16.75 -27.87
CA LEU A 410 11.62 -15.73 -27.40
C LEU A 410 12.20 -14.31 -27.49
N GLU A 411 13.49 -14.13 -27.18
CA GLU A 411 14.18 -12.83 -27.32
C GLU A 411 14.22 -12.34 -28.78
N ARG A 412 14.42 -13.26 -29.75
CA ARG A 412 14.38 -12.91 -31.18
C ARG A 412 12.97 -12.53 -31.63
N GLU A 413 11.96 -13.28 -31.20
CA GLU A 413 10.56 -12.97 -31.49
C GLU A 413 10.17 -11.61 -30.90
N LEU A 414 10.56 -11.34 -29.66
CA LEU A 414 10.32 -10.06 -29.00
C LEU A 414 10.98 -8.90 -29.76
N ALA A 415 12.23 -9.07 -30.19
CA ALA A 415 12.93 -8.06 -30.97
C ALA A 415 12.22 -7.78 -32.31
N ALA A 416 11.73 -8.82 -32.99
CA ALA A 416 10.95 -8.70 -34.22
C ALA A 416 9.61 -7.96 -33.97
N MET A 417 8.87 -8.31 -32.92
CA MET A 417 7.62 -7.65 -32.53
C MET A 417 7.82 -6.18 -32.17
N LYS A 418 8.86 -5.84 -31.40
CA LYS A 418 9.21 -4.45 -31.08
C LYS A 418 9.59 -3.65 -32.32
N LYS A 419 10.31 -4.26 -33.27
CA LYS A 419 10.62 -3.63 -34.56
C LYS A 419 9.34 -3.36 -35.35
N ARG A 420 8.44 -4.34 -35.45
CA ARG A 420 7.15 -4.20 -36.14
C ARG A 420 6.26 -3.12 -35.52
N SER A 421 6.19 -3.05 -34.19
CA SER A 421 5.47 -1.99 -33.47
C SER A 421 6.02 -0.59 -33.78
N LYS A 422 7.34 -0.42 -33.89
CA LYS A 422 7.95 0.85 -34.31
C LYS A 422 7.62 1.20 -35.77
N GLU A 423 7.66 0.21 -36.66
CA GLU A 423 7.29 0.39 -38.07
C GLU A 423 5.83 0.82 -38.22
N LEU A 424 4.90 0.13 -37.55
CA LEU A 424 3.47 0.49 -37.54
C LEU A 424 3.23 1.91 -37.02
N ASN A 425 3.91 2.30 -35.94
CA ASN A 425 3.83 3.69 -35.44
C ASN A 425 4.30 4.71 -36.49
N SER A 426 5.34 4.39 -37.26
CA SER A 426 5.81 5.28 -38.33
C SER A 426 4.83 5.35 -39.51
N ILE A 427 4.22 4.21 -39.86
CA ILE A 427 3.20 4.12 -40.91
C ILE A 427 1.96 4.91 -40.50
N PHE A 428 1.50 4.76 -39.26
CA PHE A 428 0.33 5.45 -38.73
C PHE A 428 0.53 6.97 -38.70
N LYS A 429 1.71 7.45 -38.31
CA LYS A 429 2.05 8.89 -38.37
C LYS A 429 1.95 9.45 -39.80
N ARG A 430 2.50 8.74 -40.78
CA ARG A 430 2.42 9.14 -42.21
C ARG A 430 0.98 9.12 -42.72
N LEU A 431 0.20 8.09 -42.37
CA LEU A 431 -1.22 7.99 -42.73
C LEU A 431 -2.04 9.15 -42.16
N TYR A 432 -1.75 9.56 -40.93
CA TYR A 432 -2.37 10.73 -40.31
C TYR A 432 -1.99 12.03 -41.02
N GLU A 433 -0.70 12.21 -41.35
CA GLU A 433 -0.22 13.36 -42.13
C GLU A 433 -0.89 13.43 -43.51
N ASP A 434 -1.01 12.31 -44.24
CA ASP A 434 -1.66 12.25 -45.54
C ASP A 434 -3.18 12.50 -45.48
N SER A 435 -3.83 12.13 -44.38
CA SER A 435 -5.24 12.46 -44.11
C SER A 435 -5.44 13.96 -43.89
N VAL A 436 -4.57 14.60 -43.09
CA VAL A 436 -4.62 16.05 -42.82
C VAL A 436 -4.33 16.86 -44.09
N LEU A 437 -3.46 16.35 -44.96
CA LEU A 437 -3.13 16.97 -46.26
C LEU A 437 -4.20 16.71 -47.34
N GLY A 438 -5.27 15.97 -47.02
CA GLY A 438 -6.38 15.68 -47.95
C GLY A 438 -6.01 14.74 -49.09
N ARG A 439 -4.91 13.98 -48.98
CA ARG A 439 -4.45 13.03 -50.01
C ARG A 439 -5.23 11.71 -50.01
N ILE A 440 -5.92 11.42 -48.91
CA ILE A 440 -6.77 10.24 -48.73
C ILE A 440 -8.13 10.66 -48.18
N THR A 441 -9.18 9.91 -48.55
CA THR A 441 -10.54 10.17 -48.03
C THR A 441 -10.70 9.64 -46.61
N ALA A 442 -11.68 10.16 -45.87
CA ALA A 442 -11.96 9.73 -44.50
C ALA A 442 -12.31 8.23 -44.40
N GLU A 443 -12.99 7.67 -45.39
CA GLU A 443 -13.31 6.23 -45.47
C GLU A 443 -12.07 5.36 -45.69
N GLN A 444 -11.15 5.81 -46.55
CA GLN A 444 -9.87 5.13 -46.78
C GLN A 444 -8.99 5.15 -45.53
N PHE A 445 -8.96 6.28 -44.81
CA PHE A 445 -8.27 6.40 -43.54
C PHE A 445 -8.86 5.47 -42.48
N GLN A 446 -10.19 5.42 -42.32
CA GLN A 446 -10.83 4.50 -41.36
C GLN A 446 -10.52 3.03 -41.66
N THR A 447 -10.55 2.64 -42.93
CA THR A 447 -10.29 1.24 -43.34
C THR A 447 -8.84 0.84 -43.07
N LEU A 448 -7.87 1.69 -43.44
CA LEU A 448 -6.44 1.41 -43.23
C LEU A 448 -6.03 1.54 -41.76
N SER A 449 -6.52 2.57 -41.06
CA SER A 449 -6.23 2.76 -39.65
C SER A 449 -6.78 1.63 -38.79
N GLY A 450 -7.94 1.06 -39.13
CA GLY A 450 -8.56 -0.04 -38.39
C GLY A 450 -7.72 -1.33 -38.36
N SER A 451 -7.06 -1.70 -39.46
CA SER A 451 -6.21 -2.90 -39.48
C SER A 451 -4.90 -2.67 -38.70
N TYR A 452 -4.31 -1.48 -38.81
CA TYR A 452 -3.09 -1.14 -38.07
C TYR A 452 -3.34 -0.97 -36.57
N THR A 453 -4.49 -0.42 -36.16
CA THR A 453 -4.85 -0.32 -34.74
C THR A 453 -5.08 -1.69 -34.12
N GLN A 454 -5.74 -2.62 -34.83
CA GLN A 454 -5.89 -4.00 -34.37
C GLN A 454 -4.55 -4.72 -34.23
N GLU A 455 -3.65 -4.58 -35.21
CA GLU A 455 -2.30 -5.15 -35.12
C GLU A 455 -1.50 -4.54 -33.95
N MET A 456 -1.64 -3.22 -33.73
CA MET A 456 -0.96 -2.52 -32.63
C MET A 456 -1.52 -2.93 -31.26
N GLU A 457 -2.83 -3.15 -31.12
CA GLU A 457 -3.45 -3.68 -29.90
C GLU A 457 -2.97 -5.12 -29.61
N ALA A 458 -2.91 -5.97 -30.63
CA ALA A 458 -2.40 -7.33 -30.49
C ALA A 458 -0.93 -7.36 -30.06
N LEU A 459 -0.08 -6.50 -30.64
CA LEU A 459 1.33 -6.37 -30.25
C LEU A 459 1.49 -5.79 -28.84
N ASN A 460 0.69 -4.79 -28.47
CA ASN A 460 0.71 -4.21 -27.12
C ASN A 460 0.30 -5.22 -26.03
N LYS A 461 -0.53 -6.21 -26.37
CA LYS A 461 -0.88 -7.29 -25.45
C LYS A 461 0.20 -8.38 -25.38
N THR A 462 0.75 -8.79 -26.52
CA THR A 462 1.68 -9.92 -26.60
C THR A 462 3.11 -9.60 -26.18
N ILE A 463 3.58 -8.36 -26.37
CA ILE A 463 4.93 -7.94 -25.96
C ILE A 463 5.13 -8.11 -24.44
N PRO A 464 4.26 -7.58 -23.55
CA PRO A 464 4.40 -7.78 -22.10
C PRO A 464 4.34 -9.26 -21.69
N GLU A 465 3.48 -10.06 -22.31
CA GLU A 465 3.39 -11.51 -22.06
C GLU A 465 4.72 -12.21 -22.36
N LYS A 466 5.37 -11.87 -23.48
CA LYS A 466 6.69 -12.42 -23.83
C LYS A 466 7.82 -11.87 -22.94
N GLU A 467 7.78 -10.61 -22.54
CA GLU A 467 8.75 -10.04 -21.59
C GLU A 467 8.69 -10.74 -20.23
N THR A 468 7.49 -10.97 -19.71
CA THR A 468 7.31 -11.69 -18.44
C THR A 468 7.74 -13.16 -18.56
N ALA A 469 7.51 -13.81 -19.71
CA ALA A 469 7.99 -15.17 -19.96
C ALA A 469 9.54 -15.24 -19.99
N ILE A 470 10.19 -14.33 -20.70
CA ILE A 470 11.67 -14.23 -20.74
C ILE A 470 12.21 -13.95 -19.32
N GLN A 471 11.56 -13.07 -18.57
CA GLN A 471 11.98 -12.75 -17.21
C GLN A 471 11.90 -13.97 -16.27
N ARG A 472 10.84 -14.79 -16.37
CA ARG A 472 10.74 -16.05 -15.62
C ARG A 472 11.85 -17.04 -15.98
N LEU A 473 12.17 -17.17 -17.28
CA LEU A 473 13.26 -18.05 -17.73
C LEU A 473 14.63 -17.52 -17.26
N ARG A 474 14.83 -16.19 -17.25
CA ARG A 474 16.05 -15.56 -16.72
C ARG A 474 16.22 -15.78 -15.23
N GLU A 475 15.14 -15.67 -14.45
CA GLU A 475 15.17 -15.95 -13.00
C GLU A 475 15.58 -17.39 -12.71
N GLN A 476 15.14 -18.36 -13.53
CA GLN A 476 15.57 -19.75 -13.41
C GLN A 476 17.07 -19.95 -13.70
N VAL A 477 17.66 -19.18 -14.62
CA VAL A 477 19.10 -19.30 -14.96
C VAL A 477 19.98 -18.50 -13.99
N SER A 478 19.54 -17.33 -13.54
CA SER A 478 20.24 -16.53 -12.52
C SER A 478 20.23 -17.20 -11.15
N GLY A 479 19.28 -18.10 -10.93
CA GLY A 479 19.12 -18.81 -9.68
C GLY A 479 20.35 -19.61 -9.24
N THR A 480 21.09 -20.21 -10.17
CA THR A 480 22.31 -20.96 -9.86
C THR A 480 23.40 -20.11 -9.23
N ASP A 481 23.68 -18.92 -9.78
CA ASP A 481 24.71 -18.04 -9.26
C ASP A 481 24.33 -17.46 -7.90
N HIS A 482 23.04 -17.12 -7.74
CA HIS A 482 22.49 -16.69 -6.46
C HIS A 482 22.63 -17.79 -5.39
N PHE A 483 22.24 -19.03 -5.71
CA PHE A 483 22.37 -20.16 -4.80
C PHE A 483 23.83 -20.42 -4.38
N ILE A 484 24.78 -20.34 -5.33
CA ILE A 484 26.21 -20.46 -5.04
C ILE A 484 26.67 -19.36 -4.08
N SER A 485 26.21 -18.12 -4.28
CA SER A 485 26.54 -17.00 -3.39
C SER A 485 26.01 -17.21 -1.96
N LEU A 486 24.79 -17.77 -1.83
CA LEU A 486 24.18 -18.09 -0.54
C LEU A 486 24.93 -19.25 0.13
N ALA A 487 25.28 -20.30 -0.61
CA ALA A 487 26.04 -21.43 -0.10
C ALA A 487 27.42 -21.00 0.43
N LYS A 488 28.09 -20.03 -0.23
CA LYS A 488 29.37 -19.48 0.28
C LYS A 488 29.22 -18.69 1.57
N ARG A 489 28.05 -18.07 1.81
CA ARG A 489 27.77 -17.24 3.00
C ARG A 489 27.47 -18.09 4.24
N TYR A 490 26.80 -19.23 4.08
CA TYR A 490 26.41 -20.12 5.17
C TYR A 490 27.27 -21.40 5.16
N THR A 491 28.37 -21.38 5.91
CA THR A 491 29.42 -22.40 5.83
C THR A 491 29.27 -23.56 6.82
N ASP A 492 28.58 -23.37 7.95
CA ASP A 492 28.39 -24.40 8.97
C ASP A 492 26.95 -24.35 9.52
N ILE A 493 26.05 -25.09 8.87
CA ILE A 493 24.65 -25.17 9.27
C ILE A 493 24.52 -26.29 10.30
N GLN A 494 24.53 -25.91 11.59
CA GLN A 494 24.42 -26.85 12.70
C GLN A 494 22.97 -27.22 13.01
N GLU A 495 22.05 -26.27 12.90
CA GLU A 495 20.62 -26.46 13.16
C GLU A 495 19.74 -25.88 12.05
N LEU A 496 18.60 -26.55 11.79
CA LEU A 496 17.60 -26.08 10.83
C LEU A 496 16.72 -25.00 11.46
N THR A 497 17.07 -23.74 11.19
CA THR A 497 16.21 -22.60 11.53
C THR A 497 15.12 -22.39 10.45
N PRO A 498 13.94 -21.84 10.82
CA PRO A 498 12.90 -21.53 9.83
C PRO A 498 13.35 -20.57 8.74
N GLU A 499 14.29 -19.67 9.05
CA GLU A 499 14.85 -18.70 8.12
C GLU A 499 15.69 -19.41 7.05
N LEU A 500 16.60 -20.32 7.45
CA LEU A 500 17.41 -21.11 6.52
C LEU A 500 16.55 -21.99 5.62
N LEU A 501 15.53 -22.65 6.19
CA LEU A 501 14.58 -23.45 5.41
C LEU A 501 13.88 -22.62 4.34
N ARG A 502 13.43 -21.39 4.66
CA ARG A 502 12.75 -20.52 3.68
C ARG A 502 13.71 -19.89 2.68
N LEU A 503 14.97 -19.71 3.06
CA LEU A 503 16.01 -19.16 2.20
C LEU A 503 16.44 -20.19 1.15
N PHE A 504 16.66 -21.46 1.55
CA PHE A 504 17.15 -22.50 0.63
C PHE A 504 16.06 -23.37 0.01
N ILE A 505 14.92 -23.61 0.67
CA ILE A 505 13.93 -24.61 0.26
C ILE A 505 12.63 -23.95 -0.19
N ARG A 506 12.16 -24.36 -1.38
CA ARG A 506 10.87 -23.96 -1.95
C ARG A 506 9.73 -24.86 -1.48
N LYS A 507 9.92 -26.18 -1.58
CA LYS A 507 8.95 -27.20 -1.14
C LYS A 507 9.67 -28.52 -0.88
N ILE A 508 9.08 -29.34 -0.01
CA ILE A 508 9.52 -30.70 0.28
C ILE A 508 8.37 -31.62 -0.08
N VAL A 509 8.58 -32.51 -1.04
CA VAL A 509 7.57 -33.46 -1.51
C VAL A 509 7.83 -34.81 -0.87
N ILE A 510 6.79 -35.35 -0.23
CA ILE A 510 6.85 -36.63 0.48
C ILE A 510 6.03 -37.65 -0.29
N HIS A 511 6.65 -38.79 -0.58
CA HIS A 511 6.02 -39.94 -1.25
C HIS A 511 5.53 -40.97 -0.24
N GLU A 512 4.66 -41.87 -0.72
CA GLU A 512 4.23 -43.04 0.04
C GLU A 512 5.43 -43.96 0.29
N LYS A 513 5.36 -44.74 1.38
CA LYS A 513 6.36 -45.79 1.66
C LYS A 513 6.20 -46.94 0.67
N ASP A 514 7.31 -47.52 0.22
CA ASP A 514 7.30 -48.65 -0.72
C ASP A 514 6.54 -49.88 -0.17
N VAL A 515 6.51 -50.05 1.16
CA VAL A 515 5.72 -51.11 1.82
C VAL A 515 4.89 -50.53 2.95
N LYS A 516 3.56 -50.69 2.85
CA LYS A 516 2.60 -50.29 3.90
C LYS A 516 2.92 -51.02 5.22
N TRP A 517 2.98 -50.27 6.32
CA TRP A 517 3.20 -50.75 7.70
C TRP A 517 4.59 -51.32 8.05
N SER A 518 5.56 -51.31 7.14
CA SER A 518 6.93 -51.74 7.47
C SER A 518 7.70 -50.67 8.25
N LYS A 519 8.42 -51.10 9.30
CA LYS A 519 9.34 -50.24 10.07
C LYS A 519 10.62 -49.90 9.30
N HIS A 520 10.95 -50.66 8.24
CA HIS A 520 12.20 -50.55 7.47
C HIS A 520 12.00 -50.21 5.99
N ALA A 521 10.76 -49.91 5.56
CA ALA A 521 10.52 -49.53 4.17
C ALA A 521 11.18 -48.19 3.84
N GLN A 522 11.78 -48.14 2.65
CA GLN A 522 12.27 -46.90 2.08
C GLN A 522 11.10 -45.95 1.79
N GLN A 523 11.38 -44.66 1.98
CA GLN A 523 10.42 -43.59 1.73
C GLN A 523 11.16 -42.47 1.00
N THR A 524 10.66 -42.09 -0.16
CA THR A 524 11.27 -41.04 -0.97
C THR A 524 10.85 -39.66 -0.49
N VAL A 525 11.84 -38.79 -0.30
CA VAL A 525 11.65 -37.37 0.05
C VAL A 525 12.39 -36.54 -0.99
N GLU A 526 11.64 -35.75 -1.77
CA GLU A 526 12.21 -34.83 -2.77
C GLU A 526 12.28 -33.42 -2.18
N ILE A 527 13.48 -32.84 -2.15
CA ILE A 527 13.70 -31.48 -1.66
C ILE A 527 13.88 -30.57 -2.88
N HIS A 528 12.95 -29.63 -3.05
CA HIS A 528 13.07 -28.60 -4.07
C HIS A 528 13.66 -27.35 -3.45
N TYR A 529 14.87 -27.01 -3.86
CA TYR A 529 15.54 -25.78 -3.46
C TYR A 529 14.95 -24.58 -4.17
N ASN A 530 15.02 -23.42 -3.51
CA ASN A 530 14.87 -22.14 -4.18
C ASN A 530 15.95 -22.05 -5.25
N ASP A 531 15.61 -21.45 -6.39
CA ASP A 531 16.54 -21.11 -7.47
C ASP A 531 17.10 -22.28 -8.33
N ILE A 532 17.31 -23.47 -7.79
CA ILE A 532 17.92 -24.62 -8.52
C ILE A 532 16.99 -25.85 -8.67
N GLY A 533 15.83 -25.87 -8.02
CA GLY A 533 14.87 -26.97 -8.14
C GLY A 533 15.26 -28.23 -7.36
N CYS A 534 14.83 -29.41 -7.84
CA CYS A 534 15.18 -30.69 -7.20
C CYS A 534 16.59 -31.11 -7.64
N VAL A 535 17.46 -31.39 -6.67
CA VAL A 535 18.84 -31.79 -6.90
C VAL A 535 19.03 -33.21 -6.39
N GLU A 536 19.06 -34.17 -7.29
CA GLU A 536 19.48 -35.54 -6.97
C GLU A 536 20.99 -35.60 -7.11
N LEU A 537 21.73 -35.54 -6.00
CA LEU A 537 23.17 -35.75 -6.08
C LEU A 537 23.47 -37.25 -6.15
N PRO A 538 24.35 -37.71 -7.07
CA PRO A 538 24.75 -39.10 -7.08
C PRO A 538 25.36 -39.46 -5.73
N GLN A 539 24.87 -40.53 -5.11
CA GLN A 539 25.42 -40.97 -3.82
C GLN A 539 26.90 -41.28 -3.97
N PRO A 540 27.74 -40.93 -2.97
CA PRO A 540 29.13 -41.34 -2.97
C PRO A 540 29.20 -42.86 -3.09
N LYS A 541 29.81 -43.35 -4.18
CA LYS A 541 30.12 -44.77 -4.37
C LYS A 541 31.09 -45.19 -3.27
N GLY A 542 30.57 -45.65 -2.13
CA GLY A 542 31.46 -46.07 -1.04
C GLY A 542 30.85 -46.10 0.35
N GLN A 543 29.65 -46.63 0.54
CA GLN A 543 29.31 -47.29 1.81
C GLN A 543 28.61 -48.61 1.48
N SER A 544 29.42 -49.67 1.45
CA SER A 544 28.92 -51.03 1.56
C SER A 544 28.01 -51.09 2.78
N THR A 545 26.75 -51.44 2.58
CA THR A 545 25.84 -51.80 3.65
C THR A 545 26.45 -52.99 4.38
N ALA A 546 27.11 -52.71 5.50
CA ALA A 546 27.38 -53.68 6.53
C ALA A 546 26.02 -54.22 6.97
N LYS A 547 25.72 -55.46 6.58
CA LYS A 547 24.69 -56.29 7.21
C LYS A 547 25.04 -56.39 8.70
N GLY A 548 24.31 -55.68 9.54
CA GLY A 548 24.28 -55.89 10.99
C GLY A 548 22.99 -56.62 11.35
N ALA A 549 23.14 -57.78 11.98
CA ALA A 549 22.10 -58.73 12.39
C ALA A 549 21.11 -58.18 13.43
#